data_AF-A0AAW5N2R2-F1
#
_entry.id   AF-A0AAW5N2R2-F1
#
_cell.length_a   1.000
_cell.length_b   1.000
_cell.length_c   1.000
_cell.angle_alpha   90.00
_cell.angle_beta   90.00
_cell.angle_gamma   90.00
#
_symmetry.space_group_name_H-M   'P 1'
#
loop_
_entity.id
_entity.type
_entity.pdbx_description
1 polymer ?
#
loop_
_entity_poly.entity_id
_entity_poly.type
_entity_poly.pdbx_seq_one_letter_code
_entity_poly.pdbx_strand_id
1 'polypeptide(L)' 'LDKVSSFHASFTQKVTDGSGAAVQEGQGDLWVKRPNLFNWHMTQPDESILVSDGKTLWFYNPFVEQATATWLKDATGNT' A
#
# COMPACT_ATOMS: atom_id res chain seq x y z
N LEU A 1 18.17 3.34 5.69
CA LEU A 1 16.81 3.60 6.23
C LEU A 1 16.74 3.49 7.76
N ASP A 2 17.78 3.01 8.45
CA ASP A 2 17.75 2.73 9.90
C ASP A 2 17.47 3.90 10.83
N LYS A 3 17.59 5.13 10.35
CA LYS A 3 17.31 6.34 11.15
C LYS A 3 15.84 6.76 11.19
N VAL A 4 14.97 6.23 10.32
CA VAL A 4 13.55 6.65 10.24
C VAL A 4 12.67 5.56 10.86
N SER A 5 12.33 5.69 12.14
CA SER A 5 11.49 4.69 12.85
C SER A 5 10.02 4.75 12.42
N SER A 6 9.56 5.93 12.01
CA SER A 6 8.21 6.16 11.51
C SER A 6 8.19 7.39 10.61
N PHE A 7 7.34 7.39 9.60
CA PHE A 7 7.08 8.57 8.78
C PHE A 7 5.67 8.54 8.18
N HIS A 8 5.26 9.69 7.69
CA HIS A 8 4.05 9.90 6.90
C HIS A 8 4.43 10.72 5.66
N ALA A 9 3.89 10.36 4.51
CA ALA A 9 4.07 11.11 3.27
C ALA A 9 2.88 10.91 2.33
N SER A 10 2.54 11.97 1.59
CA SER A 10 1.70 11.84 0.40
C SER A 10 2.54 11.36 -0.78
N PHE A 11 1.92 10.65 -1.72
CA PHE A 11 2.58 10.11 -2.91
C PHE A 11 1.76 10.32 -4.18
N THR A 12 2.45 10.26 -5.32
CA THR A 12 1.86 10.10 -6.64
C THR A 12 2.48 8.88 -7.30
N GLN A 13 1.64 7.95 -7.75
CA GLN A 13 2.03 6.75 -8.45
C GLN A 13 1.79 6.91 -9.94
N LYS A 14 2.75 6.48 -10.77
CA LYS A 14 2.60 6.39 -12.21
C LYS A 14 3.03 5.01 -12.67
N VAL A 15 2.11 4.27 -13.27
CA VAL A 15 2.33 2.93 -13.82
C VAL A 15 2.46 3.07 -15.34
N THR A 16 3.56 2.56 -15.89
CA THR A 16 3.81 2.52 -17.33
C THR A 16 3.98 1.08 -17.80
N ASP A 17 3.59 0.79 -19.04
CA ASP A 17 3.86 -0.50 -19.66
C ASP A 17 5.31 -0.61 -20.16
N GLY A 18 5.66 -1.77 -20.75
CA GLY A 18 7.00 -2.01 -21.29
C GLY A 18 7.39 -1.14 -22.48
N SER A 19 6.42 -0.45 -23.11
CA SER A 19 6.66 0.52 -24.18
C SER A 19 6.88 1.95 -23.65
N GLY A 20 6.65 2.16 -22.34
CA GLY A 20 6.69 3.47 -21.69
C GLY A 20 5.39 4.25 -21.76
N ALA A 21 4.31 3.66 -22.29
CA ALA A 21 2.99 4.27 -22.29
C ALA A 21 2.41 4.27 -20.87
N ALA A 22 1.76 5.37 -20.47
CA ALA A 22 1.12 5.47 -19.17
C ALA A 22 -0.14 4.58 -19.14
N VAL A 23 -0.19 3.68 -18.17
CA VAL A 23 -1.31 2.75 -17.93
C VAL A 23 -2.24 3.33 -16.86
N GLN A 24 -1.67 3.89 -15.80
CA GLN A 24 -2.44 4.42 -14.68
C GLN A 24 -1.63 5.48 -13.93
N GLU A 25 -2.32 6.48 -13.41
CA GLU A 25 -1.80 7.45 -12.43
C GLU A 25 -2.68 7.41 -11.19
N GLY A 26 -2.08 7.55 -10.01
CA GLY A 26 -2.78 7.50 -8.74
C GLY A 26 -2.13 8.38 -7.68
N GLN A 27 -2.86 8.65 -6.60
CA GLN A 27 -2.39 9.47 -5.48
C GLN A 27 -2.90 8.90 -4.17
N GLY A 28 -2.22 9.25 -3.08
CA GLY A 28 -2.66 8.88 -1.75
C GLY A 28 -1.63 9.20 -0.68
N ASP A 29 -1.77 8.55 0.45
CA ASP A 29 -0.95 8.73 1.64
C ASP A 29 -0.38 7.41 2.14
N LEU A 30 0.82 7.48 2.69
CA LEU A 30 1.55 6.36 3.24
C LEU A 30 2.03 6.69 4.66
N TRP A 31 1.63 5.87 5.62
CA TRP A 31 2.19 5.84 6.96
C TRP A 31 3.00 4.59 7.15
N VAL A 32 4.21 4.72 7.68
CA VAL A 32 5.08 3.59 8.01
C VAL A 32 5.56 3.73 9.45
N LYS A 33 5.55 2.62 10.18
CA LYS A 33 6.21 2.47 11.47
C LYS A 33 6.91 1.11 11.50
N ARG A 34 8.24 1.14 11.57
CA ARG A 34 9.05 -0.07 11.55
C ARG A 34 8.90 -0.87 12.85
N PRO A 35 9.03 -2.21 12.81
CA PRO A 35 9.43 -3.00 11.64
C PRO A 35 8.30 -3.28 10.64
N ASN A 36 7.06 -3.50 11.09
CA ASN A 36 6.06 -4.18 10.24
C ASN A 36 4.70 -3.47 10.19
N LEU A 37 4.60 -2.21 10.62
CA LEU A 37 3.34 -1.48 10.59
C LEU A 37 3.36 -0.51 9.41
N PHE A 38 2.31 -0.55 8.60
CA PHE A 38 2.08 0.48 7.61
C PHE A 38 0.59 0.63 7.33
N ASN A 39 0.21 1.79 6.85
CA ASN A 39 -1.09 2.07 6.27
C ASN A 39 -0.82 2.76 4.93
N TRP A 40 -1.20 2.11 3.84
CA TRP A 40 -1.17 2.67 2.51
C TRP A 40 -2.60 2.93 2.07
N HIS A 41 -2.94 4.20 1.88
CA HIS A 41 -4.27 4.64 1.48
C HIS A 41 -4.16 5.30 0.12
N MET A 42 -4.65 4.63 -0.92
CA MET A 42 -4.79 5.22 -2.24
C MET A 42 -6.16 5.88 -2.33
N THR A 43 -6.19 7.16 -2.70
CA THR A 43 -7.42 7.96 -2.81
C THR A 43 -7.81 8.23 -4.26
N GLN A 44 -6.89 8.05 -5.21
CA GLN A 44 -7.13 8.21 -6.64
C GLN A 44 -6.40 7.14 -7.45
N PRO A 45 -6.98 6.66 -8.57
CA PRO A 45 -8.29 7.02 -9.10
C PRO A 45 -9.44 6.35 -8.33
N ASP A 46 -9.20 5.14 -7.84
CA ASP A 46 -10.14 4.37 -7.03
C ASP A 46 -9.58 4.19 -5.61
N GLU A 47 -10.45 4.34 -4.62
CA GLU A 47 -10.03 4.22 -3.23
C GLU A 47 -9.68 2.77 -2.88
N SER A 48 -8.52 2.57 -2.26
CA SER A 48 -8.13 1.29 -1.69
C SER A 48 -7.20 1.47 -0.50
N ILE A 49 -7.29 0.57 0.46
CA ILE A 49 -6.54 0.64 1.70
C ILE A 49 -5.80 -0.68 1.90
N LEU A 50 -4.48 -0.59 2.08
CA LEU A 50 -3.62 -1.71 2.45
C LEU A 50 -2.97 -1.43 3.81
N VAL A 51 -3.35 -2.21 4.82
CA VAL A 51 -2.86 -2.04 6.20
C VAL A 51 -2.10 -3.26 6.63
N SER A 52 -0.95 -3.06 7.29
CA SER A 52 -0.35 -4.11 8.11
C SER A 52 -0.39 -3.75 9.59
N ASP A 53 -0.93 -4.67 10.38
CA ASP A 53 -0.93 -4.62 11.84
C ASP A 53 0.31 -5.30 12.46
N GLY A 54 1.27 -5.71 11.61
CA GLY A 54 2.49 -6.38 12.00
C GLY A 54 2.42 -7.91 11.97
N LYS A 55 1.23 -8.49 11.77
CA LYS A 55 1.00 -9.94 11.62
C LYS A 55 0.14 -10.26 10.41
N THR A 56 -0.91 -9.47 10.19
CA THR A 56 -1.88 -9.61 9.12
C THR A 56 -1.69 -8.46 8.13
N LEU A 57 -1.85 -8.78 6.85
CA LEU A 57 -2.00 -7.82 5.78
C LEU A 57 -3.49 -7.77 5.41
N TRP A 58 -4.06 -6.58 5.55
CA TRP A 58 -5.45 -6.29 5.25
C TRP A 58 -5.53 -5.47 3.98
N PHE A 59 -6.25 -5.95 2.99
CA PHE A 59 -6.65 -5.17 1.82
C PHE A 59 -8.14 -4.88 1.91
N TYR A 60 -8.52 -3.62 1.76
CA TYR A 60 -9.91 -3.19 1.76
C TYR A 60 -10.20 -2.34 0.54
N ASN A 61 -11.26 -2.69 -0.17
CA ASN A 61 -11.82 -1.90 -1.27
C ASN A 61 -13.21 -1.40 -0.86
N PRO A 62 -13.35 -0.09 -0.57
CA PRO A 62 -14.63 0.51 -0.16
C PRO A 62 -15.72 0.41 -1.22
N PHE A 63 -15.37 0.49 -2.52
CA PHE A 63 -16.35 0.52 -3.61
C PHE A 63 -17.19 -0.78 -3.68
N VAL A 64 -16.56 -1.91 -3.40
CA VAL A 64 -17.24 -3.23 -3.36
C VAL A 64 -17.48 -3.72 -1.93
N GLU A 65 -17.21 -2.89 -0.93
CA GLU A 65 -17.35 -3.21 0.50
C GLU A 65 -16.63 -4.51 0.93
N GLN A 66 -15.50 -4.83 0.30
CA GLN A 66 -14.82 -6.11 0.50
C GLN A 66 -13.46 -5.93 1.18
N ALA A 67 -13.19 -6.80 2.16
CA ALA A 67 -11.88 -6.93 2.80
C ALA A 67 -11.28 -8.33 2.58
N THR A 68 -9.96 -8.38 2.39
CA THR A 68 -9.16 -9.61 2.32
C THR A 68 -8.08 -9.55 3.39
N ALA A 69 -7.87 -10.68 4.09
CA ALA A 69 -6.84 -10.81 5.13
C ALA A 69 -5.89 -11.96 4.78
N THR A 70 -4.59 -11.69 4.81
CA THR A 70 -3.54 -12.69 4.62
C THR A 70 -2.45 -12.53 5.68
N TRP A 71 -1.67 -13.57 5.95
CA TRP A 71 -0.54 -13.45 6.86
C TRP A 71 0.56 -12.61 6.22
N LEU A 72 1.07 -11.60 6.93
CA LEU A 72 2.12 -10.71 6.44
C LEU A 72 3.37 -11.48 6.00
N LYS A 73 3.76 -12.50 6.79
CA LYS A 73 4.90 -13.37 6.49
C LYS A 73 4.80 -14.08 5.13
N ASP A 74 3.58 -14.39 4.69
CA ASP A 74 3.35 -15.12 3.44
C ASP A 74 3.34 -14.14 2.25
N ALA A 75 2.93 -12.89 2.47
CA ALA A 75 2.94 -11.82 1.47
C ALA A 75 4.37 -11.26 1.20
N THR A 76 5.24 -11.24 2.20
CA THR A 76 6.63 -10.74 2.07
C THR A 76 7.65 -11.84 1.81
N GLY A 77 7.27 -13.12 1.91
CA GLY A 77 8.18 -14.25 1.76
C GLY A 77 8.60 -14.57 0.33
N ASN A 78 8.07 -13.85 -0.67
CA ASN A 78 8.27 -14.14 -2.10
C ASN A 78 9.03 -13.02 -2.85
N THR A 79 9.82 -12.22 -2.12
CA THR A 79 10.71 -11.17 -2.65
C THR A 79 12.12 -11.40 -2.11
#